data_AF-A0A6B9FME5-F1
#
_entry.id   AF-A0A6B9FME5-F1
#
_cell.length_a   1.000
_cell.length_b   1.000
_cell.length_c   1.000
_cell.angle_alpha   90.00
_cell.angle_beta   90.00
_cell.angle_gamma   90.00
#
_symmetry.space_group_name_H-M   'P 1'
#
loop_
_entity.id
_entity.type
_entity.pdbx_description
1 polymer ?
#
loop_
_entity_poly.entity_id
_entity_poly.type
_entity_poly.pdbx_seq_one_letter_code
_entity_poly.pdbx_strand_id
1 'polypeptide(L)'
;MARRTRLLPPEALDRRTLEQAARLLLGAEWKRPLAKMLGPHHPDGPVASIDPRLPFRWMMEPPEDSTAKFNGRPIPDWVWPVLRELLHQRALDLASQSREAQRLYGDLGVLLYEAGRKR
;
A
#
# COMPACT_ATOMS: atom_id res chain seq x y z
N MET A 1 12.19 -19.68 -19.81
CA MET A 1 12.61 -19.69 -18.38
C MET A 1 11.64 -18.88 -17.57
N ALA A 2 10.63 -19.52 -16.98
CA ALA A 2 9.66 -18.86 -16.12
C ALA A 2 10.34 -18.50 -14.79
N ARG A 3 10.38 -17.20 -14.45
CA ARG A 3 10.73 -16.76 -13.09
C ARG A 3 9.71 -17.39 -12.15
N ARG A 4 10.10 -18.48 -11.47
CA ARG A 4 9.36 -19.01 -10.33
C ARG A 4 9.25 -17.88 -9.32
N THR A 5 8.10 -17.23 -9.27
CA THR A 5 7.68 -16.42 -8.13
C THR A 5 7.85 -17.34 -6.93
N ARG A 6 8.88 -17.13 -6.11
CA ARG A 6 8.97 -17.81 -4.82
C ARG A 6 7.71 -17.38 -4.07
N LEU A 7 6.72 -18.26 -4.02
CA LEU A 7 5.66 -18.16 -3.04
C LEU A 7 6.38 -18.20 -1.69
N LEU A 8 6.45 -17.04 -1.03
CA LEU A 8 6.95 -16.94 0.33
C LEU A 8 6.17 -17.96 1.19
N PRO A 9 6.84 -18.70 2.10
CA PRO A 9 6.13 -19.59 3.00
C PRO A 9 5.05 -18.81 3.78
N PRO A 10 3.96 -19.46 4.23
CA PRO A 10 2.84 -18.83 4.96
C PRO A 10 3.20 -18.27 6.35
N GLU A 11 4.49 -18.12 6.64
CA GLU A 11 5.06 -17.49 7.83
C GLU A 11 5.72 -16.18 7.40
N ALA A 12 5.31 -14.99 7.81
CA ALA A 12 4.14 -14.52 8.52
C ALA A 12 3.85 -13.16 7.89
N LEU A 13 2.60 -12.69 7.90
CA LEU A 13 2.33 -11.30 7.55
C LEU A 13 3.12 -10.41 8.53
N ASP A 14 4.22 -9.84 8.03
CA ASP A 14 5.27 -9.24 8.84
C ASP A 14 5.34 -7.73 8.63
N ARG A 15 6.23 -7.08 9.40
CA ARG A 15 6.45 -5.63 9.32
C ARG A 15 6.85 -5.18 7.92
N ARG A 16 7.66 -5.98 7.22
CA ARG A 16 8.12 -5.68 5.87
C ARG A 16 6.96 -5.70 4.87
N THR A 17 6.08 -6.70 4.98
CA THR A 17 4.88 -6.81 4.15
C THR A 17 3.94 -5.64 4.39
N LEU A 18 3.71 -5.27 5.66
CA LEU A 18 2.95 -4.08 6.03
C LEU A 18 3.55 -2.81 5.40
N GLU A 19 4.87 -2.61 5.52
CA GLU A 19 5.54 -1.44 4.97
C GLU A 19 5.40 -1.37 3.44
N GLN A 20 5.59 -2.48 2.74
CA GLN A 20 5.45 -2.52 1.27
C GLN A 20 4.01 -2.19 0.85
N ALA A 21 3.02 -2.81 1.50
CA ALA A 21 1.61 -2.54 1.27
C ALA A 21 1.28 -1.05 1.50
N ALA A 22 1.69 -0.51 2.65
CA ALA A 22 1.40 0.86 3.02
C ALA A 22 2.08 1.87 2.08
N ARG A 23 3.32 1.60 1.65
CA ARG A 23 4.01 2.44 0.66
C ARG A 23 3.31 2.48 -0.70
N LEU A 24 2.77 1.35 -1.16
CA LEU A 24 2.00 1.29 -2.41
C LEU A 24 0.68 2.09 -2.33
N LEU A 25 0.07 2.13 -1.15
CA LEU A 25 -1.18 2.84 -0.91
C LEU A 25 -1.00 4.34 -0.63
N LEU A 26 0.03 4.71 0.13
CA LEU A 26 0.15 6.02 0.79
C LEU A 26 1.48 6.74 0.52
N GLY A 27 2.44 6.10 -0.16
CA GLY A 27 3.76 6.66 -0.44
C GLY A 27 4.76 6.52 0.72
N ALA A 28 5.84 7.31 0.70
CA ALA A 28 6.94 7.19 1.66
C ALA A 28 6.50 7.49 3.10
N GLU A 29 5.65 8.51 3.28
CA GLU A 29 5.18 8.98 4.59
C GLU A 29 3.90 8.27 5.04
N TRP A 30 3.89 6.93 4.96
CA TRP A 30 2.67 6.12 5.12
C TRP A 30 2.18 5.95 6.57
N LYS A 31 3.05 6.03 7.58
CA LYS A 31 2.71 5.61 8.95
C LYS A 31 1.55 6.41 9.56
N ARG A 32 1.55 7.74 9.45
CA ARG A 32 0.44 8.57 9.98
C ARG A 32 -0.84 8.44 9.14
N PRO A 33 -0.79 8.53 7.80
CA PRO A 33 -1.98 8.34 6.98
C PRO A 33 -2.60 6.95 7.11
N LEU A 34 -1.81 5.91 7.38
CA LEU A 34 -2.32 4.55 7.55
C LEU A 34 -3.33 4.45 8.69
N ALA A 35 -3.12 5.18 9.79
CA ALA A 35 -4.06 5.18 10.91
C ALA A 35 -5.45 5.73 10.50
N LYS A 36 -5.47 6.78 9.66
CA LYS A 36 -6.71 7.35 9.12
C LYS A 36 -7.36 6.39 8.11
N MET A 37 -6.56 5.79 7.23
CA MET A 37 -7.02 4.84 6.21
C MET A 37 -7.69 3.61 6.84
N LEU A 38 -7.15 3.11 7.96
CA LEU A 38 -7.70 1.92 8.64
C LEU A 38 -8.93 2.21 9.53
N GLY A 39 -9.13 3.47 9.95
CA GLY A 39 -10.22 3.85 10.87
C GLY A 39 -11.61 3.39 10.42
N PRO A 40 -12.03 3.65 9.16
CA PRO A 40 -13.33 3.21 8.65
C PRO A 40 -13.55 1.69 8.62
N HIS A 41 -12.47 0.90 8.75
CA HIS A 41 -12.51 -0.57 8.70
C HIS A 41 -12.34 -1.22 10.08
N HIS A 42 -12.40 -0.43 11.16
CA HIS A 42 -12.17 -0.94 12.51
C HIS A 42 -13.27 -1.94 12.93
N PRO A 43 -12.93 -3.08 13.58
CA PRO A 43 -13.87 -4.15 13.89
C PRO A 43 -15.00 -3.74 14.85
N ASP A 44 -14.72 -2.84 15.79
CA ASP A 44 -15.72 -2.34 16.76
C ASP A 44 -16.65 -1.26 16.16
N GLY A 45 -16.52 -0.99 14.86
CA GLY A 45 -17.27 0.01 14.13
C GLY A 45 -16.37 1.10 13.53
N PRO A 46 -16.82 1.74 12.44
CA PRO A 46 -16.04 2.73 11.71
C PRO A 46 -15.73 3.94 12.58
N VAL A 47 -14.44 4.31 12.65
CA VAL A 47 -13.93 5.51 13.32
C VAL A 47 -13.17 6.38 12.33
N ALA A 48 -12.99 7.67 12.63
CA ALA A 48 -12.25 8.57 11.74
C ALA A 48 -10.77 8.19 11.58
N SER A 49 -10.17 7.57 12.59
CA SER A 49 -8.79 7.09 12.61
C SER A 49 -8.59 6.15 13.81
N ILE A 50 -7.74 5.14 13.67
CA ILE A 50 -7.17 4.44 14.84
C ILE A 50 -6.10 5.33 15.52
N ASP A 51 -5.54 4.90 16.67
CA ASP A 51 -4.44 5.62 17.34
C ASP A 51 -3.28 5.86 16.35
N PRO A 52 -2.93 7.12 16.03
CA PRO A 52 -1.87 7.46 15.08
C PRO A 52 -0.48 6.93 15.44
N ARG A 53 -0.27 6.51 16.69
CA ARG A 53 0.99 5.91 17.15
C ARG A 53 1.10 4.43 16.82
N LEU A 54 -0.01 3.74 16.52
CA LEU A 54 -0.01 2.29 16.30
C LEU A 54 0.85 1.87 15.11
N PRO A 55 0.75 2.49 13.91
CA PRO A 55 1.62 2.14 12.78
C PRO A 55 3.12 2.27 13.09
N PHE A 56 3.51 3.20 13.97
CA PHE A 56 4.90 3.30 14.42
C PHE A 56 5.26 2.16 15.37
N ARG A 57 4.39 1.82 16.32
CA ARG A 57 4.61 0.73 17.30
C ARG A 57 4.60 -0.65 16.66
N TRP A 58 3.86 -0.84 15.57
CA TRP A 58 3.87 -2.07 14.77
C TRP A 58 5.23 -2.32 14.13
N MET A 59 5.90 -1.26 13.72
CA MET A 59 7.22 -1.31 13.07
C MET A 59 8.39 -1.37 14.05
N MET A 60 8.15 -1.28 15.37
CA MET A 60 9.23 -1.39 16.35
C MET A 60 9.71 -2.84 16.46
N GLU A 61 11.02 -3.02 16.43
CA GLU A 61 11.68 -4.30 16.70
C GLU A 61 12.12 -4.36 18.16
N PRO A 62 12.02 -5.54 18.79
CA PRO A 62 12.59 -5.74 20.12
C PRO A 62 14.09 -5.44 20.07
N PRO A 63 14.63 -4.64 21.00
CA PRO A 63 16.07 -4.45 21.08
C PRO A 63 16.77 -5.79 21.38
N GLU A 64 17.88 -6.06 20.69
CA GLU A 64 18.62 -7.34 20.78
C GLU A 64 19.08 -7.65 22.20
N ASP A 65 19.53 -6.62 22.92
CA ASP A 65 19.95 -6.68 24.32
C ASP A 65 19.19 -5.62 25.12
N SER A 66 18.15 -5.98 25.88
CA SER A 66 17.50 -4.98 26.72
C SER A 66 16.77 -5.46 27.97
N THR A 67 17.12 -4.80 29.07
CA THR A 67 16.34 -4.68 30.30
C THR A 67 15.33 -3.52 30.25
N ALA A 68 15.26 -2.77 29.14
CA ALA A 68 14.35 -1.63 28.99
C ALA A 68 12.95 -2.05 28.50
N LYS A 69 11.95 -1.24 28.85
CA LYS A 69 10.55 -1.48 28.50
C LYS A 69 10.31 -1.33 26.99
N PHE A 70 10.09 -2.43 26.29
CA PHE A 70 9.66 -2.46 24.89
C PHE A 70 8.17 -2.10 24.77
N ASN A 71 7.85 -1.10 23.92
CA ASN A 71 6.49 -0.61 23.69
C ASN A 71 5.94 -0.96 22.29
N GLY A 72 6.60 -1.88 21.58
CA GLY A 72 6.09 -2.38 20.30
C GLY A 72 4.76 -3.11 20.49
N ARG A 73 3.97 -3.13 19.42
CA ARG A 73 2.67 -3.82 19.40
C ARG A 73 2.63 -4.76 18.21
N PRO A 74 2.01 -5.94 18.33
CA PRO A 74 1.74 -6.77 17.16
C PRO A 74 0.76 -6.05 16.24
N ILE A 75 0.84 -6.37 14.94
CA ILE A 75 -0.13 -5.91 13.95
C ILE A 75 -1.41 -6.74 14.15
N PRO A 76 -2.59 -6.11 14.33
CA PRO A 76 -3.84 -6.86 14.49
C PRO A 76 -4.23 -7.64 13.23
N ASP A 77 -4.79 -8.84 13.39
CA ASP A 77 -5.12 -9.73 12.28
C ASP A 77 -6.11 -9.14 11.27
N TRP A 78 -7.02 -8.26 11.73
CA TRP A 78 -8.02 -7.61 10.88
C TRP A 78 -7.40 -6.61 9.88
N VAL A 79 -6.18 -6.13 10.13
CA VAL A 79 -5.49 -5.18 9.24
C VAL A 79 -5.20 -5.82 7.88
N TRP A 80 -4.87 -7.12 7.87
CA TRP A 80 -4.44 -7.83 6.67
C TRP A 80 -5.52 -7.98 5.58
N PRO A 81 -6.74 -8.48 5.87
CA PRO A 81 -7.79 -8.52 4.87
C PRO A 81 -8.17 -7.13 4.37
N VAL A 82 -8.11 -6.09 5.22
CA VAL A 82 -8.34 -4.70 4.82
C VAL A 82 -7.28 -4.22 3.83
N LEU A 83 -5.99 -4.42 4.14
CA LEU A 83 -4.91 -4.05 3.23
C LEU A 83 -4.97 -4.81 1.91
N ARG A 84 -5.34 -6.09 1.94
CA ARG A 84 -5.54 -6.90 0.73
C ARG A 84 -6.60 -6.28 -0.18
N GLU A 85 -7.75 -5.90 0.37
CA GLU A 85 -8.82 -5.28 -0.39
C GLU A 85 -8.40 -3.91 -0.95
N LEU A 86 -7.82 -3.05 -0.11
CA LEU A 86 -7.36 -1.73 -0.52
C LEU A 86 -6.29 -1.80 -1.62
N LEU A 87 -5.35 -2.76 -1.52
CA LEU A 87 -4.34 -3.00 -2.56
C LEU A 87 -4.97 -3.49 -3.86
N HIS A 88 -5.97 -4.35 -3.78
CA HIS A 88 -6.68 -4.82 -4.97
C HIS A 88 -7.37 -3.66 -5.69
N GLN A 89 -8.11 -2.82 -4.95
CA GLN A 89 -8.75 -1.62 -5.51
C GLN A 89 -7.71 -0.68 -6.12
N ARG A 90 -6.61 -0.41 -5.42
CA ARG A 90 -5.52 0.42 -5.95
C ARG A 90 -4.91 -0.13 -7.23
N ALA A 91 -4.78 -1.45 -7.36
CA ALA A 91 -4.29 -2.08 -8.58
C ALA A 91 -5.26 -1.89 -9.76
N LEU A 92 -6.57 -1.99 -9.52
CA LEU A 92 -7.59 -1.72 -10.52
C LEU A 92 -7.56 -0.27 -10.99
N ASP A 93 -7.45 0.68 -10.06
CA ASP A 93 -7.33 2.11 -10.36
C ASP A 93 -6.10 2.40 -11.22
N LEU A 94 -4.94 1.86 -10.84
CA LEU A 94 -3.69 2.02 -11.58
C LEU A 94 -3.78 1.42 -12.98
N ALA A 95 -4.42 0.27 -13.13
CA ALA A 95 -4.64 -0.34 -14.44
C ALA A 95 -5.56 0.54 -15.31
N SER A 96 -6.57 1.18 -14.72
CA SER A 96 -7.43 2.14 -15.43
C SER A 96 -6.65 3.37 -15.89
N GLN A 97 -5.87 3.98 -15.00
CA GLN A 97 -5.04 5.14 -15.30
C GLN A 97 -4.00 4.84 -16.39
N SER A 98 -3.41 3.63 -16.35
CA SER A 98 -2.46 3.19 -17.39
C SER A 98 -3.11 3.10 -18.76
N ARG A 99 -4.32 2.51 -18.86
CA ARG A 99 -5.07 2.43 -20.13
C ARG A 99 -5.42 3.81 -20.66
N GLU A 100 -5.86 4.71 -19.80
CA GLU A 100 -6.18 6.09 -20.19
C GLU A 100 -4.95 6.84 -20.71
N ALA A 101 -3.82 6.73 -20.02
CA ALA A 101 -2.57 7.34 -20.46
C ALA A 101 -2.09 6.81 -21.83
N GLN A 102 -2.22 5.50 -22.06
CA GLN A 102 -1.89 4.88 -23.36
C GLN A 102 -2.79 5.39 -24.49
N ARG A 103 -4.09 5.54 -24.23
CA ARG A 103 -5.04 6.12 -25.20
C ARG A 103 -4.63 7.55 -25.55
N LEU A 104 -4.41 8.40 -24.55
CA LEU A 104 -4.01 9.78 -24.77
C LEU A 104 -2.67 9.90 -25.51
N TYR A 105 -1.70 9.04 -25.21
CA TYR A 105 -0.44 8.97 -25.95
C TYR A 105 -0.67 8.70 -27.45
N GLY A 106 -1.54 7.74 -27.78
CA GLY A 106 -1.90 7.44 -29.17
C GLY A 106 -2.61 8.62 -29.86
N ASP A 107 -3.62 9.20 -29.20
CA ASP A 107 -4.38 10.35 -29.71
C ASP A 107 -3.45 11.54 -30.01
N LEU A 108 -2.52 11.85 -29.10
CA LEU A 108 -1.52 12.91 -29.29
C LEU A 108 -0.59 12.61 -30.48
N GLY A 109 -0.18 11.35 -30.66
CA GLY A 109 0.65 10.94 -31.80
C GLY A 109 -0.03 11.21 -33.15
N VAL A 110 -1.33 10.90 -33.26
CA VAL A 110 -2.14 11.17 -34.46
C VAL A 110 -2.23 12.67 -34.73
N LEU A 111 -2.59 13.45 -33.71
CA LEU A 111 -2.74 14.92 -33.84
C LEU A 111 -1.43 15.59 -34.28
N LEU A 112 -0.30 15.16 -33.72
CA LEU A 112 1.02 15.68 -34.09
C LEU A 112 1.40 15.30 -35.53
N TYR A 113 1.09 14.08 -35.97
CA TYR A 113 1.31 13.66 -37.36
C TYR A 113 0.48 14.49 -38.35
N GLU A 114 -0.81 14.69 -38.07
CA GLU A 114 -1.70 15.50 -38.92
C GLU A 114 -1.28 16.97 -39.00
N ALA A 115 -0.82 17.54 -37.88
CA ALA A 115 -0.30 18.91 -37.85
C ALA A 115 0.98 19.07 -38.68
N GLY A 116 1.84 18.06 -38.69
CA GLY A 116 3.04 18.03 -39.53
C GLY A 116 2.74 17.90 -41.02
N ARG A 117 1.72 17.12 -41.40
CA ARG A 117 1.33 16.91 -42.81
C ARG A 117 0.74 18.17 -43.48
N LYS A 118 0.13 19.07 -42.69
CA LYS A 118 -0.52 20.30 -43.19
C LYS A 118 0.44 21.49 -43.37
N ARG A 119 1.72 21.32 -43.04
CA ARG A 119 2.79 22.30 -43.25
C ARG A 119 3.59 21.95 -44.49
#